data_AF-A0A844EK25-F1
#
_entry.id   AF-A0A844EK25-F1
#
_cell.length_a   1.000
_cell.length_b   1.000
_cell.length_c   1.000
_cell.angle_alpha   90.00
_cell.angle_beta   90.00
_cell.angle_gamma   90.00
#
_symmetry.space_group_name_H-M   'P 1'
#
loop_
_entity.id
_entity.type
_entity.pdbx_description
1 polymer ?
#
loop_
_entity_poly.entity_id
_entity_poly.type
_entity_poly.pdbx_seq_one_letter_code
_entity_poly.pdbx_strand_id
1 'polypeptide(L)'
;MAGEWMLHQMKARGGNQSDYSDVVFGTVQSVKPLKVQISNQLILTDDFITLGRHVTKHKEKMTYHDYKNDADITRTEDVIIDESLRAGDGVAMIRQDGGQQFYVFEKVADEEV
;
A
#
# COMPACT_ATOMS: atom_id res chain seq x y z
N MET A 1 -18.66 -37.59 -17.49
CA MET A 1 -20.06 -37.51 -16.98
C MET A 1 -20.37 -36.08 -16.57
N ALA A 2 -21.61 -35.59 -16.72
CA ALA A 2 -21.95 -34.20 -16.39
C ALA A 2 -21.61 -33.80 -14.93
N GLY A 3 -21.73 -34.74 -13.99
CA GLY A 3 -21.38 -34.51 -12.58
C GLY A 3 -19.88 -34.26 -12.34
N GLU A 4 -19.00 -34.87 -13.14
CA GLU A 4 -17.55 -34.71 -13.03
C GLU A 4 -17.10 -33.34 -13.59
N TRP A 5 -17.75 -32.89 -14.66
CA TRP A 5 -17.58 -31.55 -15.21
C TRP A 5 -18.02 -30.48 -14.20
N MET A 6 -19.15 -30.68 -13.51
CA MET A 6 -19.63 -29.75 -12.50
C MET A 6 -18.73 -29.71 -11.26
N LEU A 7 -18.21 -30.87 -10.83
CA LEU A 7 -17.23 -30.96 -9.74
C LEU A 7 -15.93 -30.23 -10.09
N HIS A 8 -15.49 -30.31 -11.35
CA HIS A 8 -14.33 -29.58 -11.86
C HIS A 8 -14.58 -28.07 -11.88
N GLN A 9 -15.75 -27.61 -12.33
CA GLN A 9 -16.10 -26.19 -12.33
C GLN A 9 -16.26 -25.62 -10.91
N MET A 10 -16.74 -26.41 -9.95
CA MET A 10 -16.82 -26.00 -8.54
C MET A 10 -15.45 -25.95 -7.85
N LYS A 11 -14.46 -26.72 -8.33
CA LYS A 11 -13.10 -26.77 -7.77
C LYS A 11 -12.09 -25.87 -8.49
N ALA A 12 -12.36 -25.52 -9.74
CA ALA A 12 -11.55 -24.56 -10.47
C ALA A 12 -11.77 -23.16 -9.88
N ARG A 13 -10.67 -22.48 -9.50
CA ARG A 13 -10.72 -21.03 -9.24
C ARG A 13 -11.23 -20.36 -10.52
N GLY A 14 -12.46 -19.87 -10.51
CA GLY A 14 -13.09 -19.25 -11.68
C GLY A 14 -12.62 -17.81 -11.88
N GLY A 15 -12.17 -17.47 -13.08
CA GLY A 15 -11.65 -16.13 -13.44
C GLY A 15 -10.15 -16.13 -13.74
N ASN A 16 -9.66 -15.05 -14.36
CA ASN A 16 -8.23 -14.87 -14.62
C ASN A 16 -7.53 -14.40 -13.35
N GLN A 17 -6.21 -14.64 -13.25
CA GLN A 17 -5.45 -14.22 -12.08
C GLN A 17 -5.57 -12.71 -11.80
N SER A 18 -5.64 -11.89 -12.86
CA SER A 18 -5.83 -10.44 -12.83
C SER A 18 -7.15 -9.99 -12.23
N ASP A 19 -8.18 -10.84 -12.26
CA ASP A 19 -9.53 -10.49 -11.81
C ASP A 19 -9.58 -10.46 -10.29
N TYR A 20 -8.71 -11.23 -9.63
CA TYR A 20 -8.64 -11.29 -8.17
C TYR A 20 -7.83 -10.14 -7.57
N SER A 21 -8.23 -9.77 -6.36
CA SER A 21 -7.43 -8.91 -5.49
C SER A 21 -6.23 -9.68 -4.92
N ASP A 22 -5.02 -9.13 -5.12
CA ASP A 22 -3.77 -9.65 -4.56
C ASP A 22 -2.89 -8.52 -4.02
N VAL A 23 -1.90 -8.89 -3.21
CA VAL A 23 -0.85 -7.98 -2.76
C VAL A 23 0.31 -8.03 -3.75
N VAL A 24 0.71 -6.86 -4.23
CA VAL A 24 1.80 -6.69 -5.20
C VAL A 24 2.82 -5.69 -4.67
N PHE A 25 4.07 -5.89 -5.04
CA PHE A 25 5.17 -5.00 -4.67
C PHE A 25 5.64 -4.21 -5.89
N GLY A 26 6.11 -3.00 -5.68
CA GLY A 26 6.68 -2.18 -6.73
C GLY A 26 7.67 -1.17 -6.23
N THR A 27 8.33 -0.49 -7.16
CA THR A 27 9.31 0.57 -6.90
C THR A 27 8.81 1.87 -7.48
N VAL A 28 8.88 2.95 -6.71
CA VAL A 28 8.50 4.30 -7.17
C VAL A 28 9.55 4.82 -8.15
N GLN A 29 9.17 5.09 -9.40
CA GLN A 29 10.07 5.74 -10.36
C GLN A 29 10.02 7.27 -10.26
N SER A 30 8.84 7.84 -10.01
CA SER A 30 8.62 9.28 -9.96
C SER A 30 7.44 9.62 -9.06
N VAL A 31 7.50 10.76 -8.38
CA VAL A 31 6.47 11.24 -7.44
C VAL A 31 5.51 12.24 -8.08
N LYS A 32 5.95 13.01 -9.10
CA LYS A 32 5.11 13.99 -9.81
C LYS A 32 5.47 14.04 -11.31
N PRO A 33 4.71 13.38 -12.20
CA PRO A 33 3.54 12.53 -11.92
C PRO A 33 3.96 11.22 -11.22
N LEU A 34 3.05 10.65 -10.42
CA LEU A 34 3.31 9.41 -9.70
C LEU A 34 3.43 8.25 -10.70
N LYS A 35 4.54 7.52 -10.60
CA LYS A 35 4.81 6.32 -11.41
C LYS A 35 5.38 5.23 -10.52
N VAL A 36 4.71 4.07 -10.50
CA VAL A 36 5.15 2.90 -9.73
C VAL A 36 5.35 1.72 -10.68
N GLN A 37 6.53 1.12 -10.63
CA GLN A 37 6.88 -0.05 -11.42
C GLN A 37 6.67 -1.31 -10.59
N ILE A 38 5.77 -2.20 -11.03
CA ILE A 38 5.54 -3.50 -10.38
C ILE A 38 6.47 -4.57 -10.96
N SER A 39 6.68 -4.53 -12.27
CA SER A 39 7.51 -5.49 -13.01
C SER A 39 8.24 -4.77 -14.15
N ASN A 40 9.19 -5.44 -14.80
CA ASN A 40 9.99 -4.85 -15.89
C ASN A 40 9.18 -4.30 -17.07
N GLN A 41 7.89 -4.63 -17.17
CA GLN A 41 7.02 -4.22 -18.27
C GLN A 41 5.76 -3.46 -17.81
N LEU A 42 5.49 -3.37 -16.51
CA LEU A 42 4.27 -2.77 -15.99
C LEU A 42 4.57 -1.55 -15.11
N ILE A 43 4.26 -0.37 -15.65
CA ILE A 43 4.37 0.92 -14.97
C ILE A 43 2.95 1.47 -14.78
N LEU A 44 2.57 1.66 -13.52
CA LEU A 44 1.32 2.30 -13.14
C LEU A 44 1.49 3.82 -13.11
N THR A 45 0.46 4.51 -13.59
CA THR A 45 0.35 5.97 -13.55
C THR A 45 -0.61 6.40 -12.44
N ASP A 46 -0.51 7.66 -12.02
CA ASP A 46 -1.31 8.28 -10.95
C ASP A 46 -2.81 7.95 -11.02
N ASP A 47 -3.41 7.93 -12.22
CA ASP A 47 -4.85 7.64 -12.43
C ASP A 47 -5.31 6.25 -11.93
N PHE A 48 -4.39 5.30 -11.78
CA PHE A 48 -4.67 3.92 -11.34
C PHE A 48 -4.23 3.66 -9.90
N ILE A 49 -3.73 4.69 -9.20
CA ILE A 49 -3.11 4.55 -7.90
C ILE A 49 -3.89 5.37 -6.87
N THR A 50 -4.34 4.71 -5.82
CA THR A 50 -4.86 5.36 -4.62
C THR A 50 -3.82 5.26 -3.50
N LEU A 51 -3.39 6.40 -2.96
CA LEU A 51 -2.41 6.46 -1.88
C LEU A 51 -3.06 6.32 -0.50
N GLY A 52 -2.48 5.48 0.33
CA GLY A 52 -2.83 5.31 1.73
C GLY A 52 -2.21 6.36 2.64
N ARG A 53 -2.62 6.31 3.91
CA ARG A 53 -2.17 7.27 4.94
C ARG A 53 -0.67 7.15 5.23
N HIS A 54 -0.12 5.94 5.23
CA HIS A 54 1.30 5.67 5.52
C HIS A 54 2.26 5.97 4.37
N VAL A 55 1.75 6.68 3.35
CA VAL A 55 2.45 6.98 2.10
C VAL A 55 2.32 8.48 1.78
N THR A 56 1.60 9.21 2.63
CA THR A 56 1.26 10.62 2.48
C THR A 56 1.53 11.38 3.77
N LYS A 57 1.71 12.71 3.65
CA LYS A 57 1.88 13.57 4.83
C LYS A 57 0.55 13.67 5.55
N HIS A 58 0.52 13.24 6.80
CA HIS A 58 -0.67 13.34 7.63
C HIS A 58 -0.34 13.89 9.02
N LYS A 59 -1.34 14.52 9.64
CA LYS A 59 -1.25 15.04 11.00
C LYS A 59 -1.79 13.98 11.96
N GLU A 60 -1.08 13.74 13.05
CA GLU A 60 -1.51 12.88 14.13
C GLU A 60 -1.44 13.61 15.46
N LYS A 61 -2.39 13.30 16.34
CA LYS A 61 -2.39 13.79 17.72
C LYS A 61 -1.58 12.83 18.56
N MET A 62 -0.37 13.24 18.93
CA MET A 62 0.48 12.44 19.80
C MET A 62 0.27 12.89 21.24
N THR A 63 -0.12 11.94 22.08
CA THR A 63 -0.19 12.14 23.53
C THR A 63 1.07 11.53 24.14
N TYR A 64 1.87 12.35 24.83
CA TYR A 64 3.08 11.91 25.50
C TYR A 64 3.14 12.39 26.95
N HIS A 65 3.82 11.61 27.79
CA HIS A 65 4.09 11.94 29.17
C HIS A 65 5.38 12.78 29.24
N ASP A 66 5.27 14.04 29.67
CA ASP A 66 6.43 14.92 29.84
C ASP A 66 6.90 14.84 31.30
N TYR A 67 8.00 14.13 31.54
CA TYR A 67 8.64 14.04 32.85
C TYR A 67 9.53 15.26 33.10
N LYS A 68 8.94 16.45 33.19
CA LYS A 68 9.62 17.65 33.71
C LYS A 68 9.07 18.00 35.09
N ASN A 69 9.96 18.04 36.08
CA ASN A 69 9.72 18.47 37.47
C ASN A 69 8.78 17.58 38.30
N ASP A 70 8.98 16.27 38.32
CA ASP A 70 8.34 15.34 39.29
C ASP A 70 6.79 15.31 39.24
N ALA A 71 6.21 15.88 38.19
CA ALA A 71 4.77 15.88 37.91
C ALA A 71 4.52 15.14 36.59
N ASP A 72 3.63 14.15 36.62
CA ASP A 72 3.16 13.43 35.43
C ASP A 72 2.13 14.31 34.71
N ILE A 73 2.57 15.00 33.66
CA ILE A 73 1.71 15.85 32.84
C ILE A 73 1.57 15.20 31.47
N THR A 74 0.35 14.78 31.15
CA THR A 74 -0.05 14.34 29.82
C THR A 74 -0.23 15.55 28.91
N ARG A 75 0.54 15.64 27.82
CA ARG A 75 0.35 16.65 26.77
C ARG A 75 -0.07 15.99 25.47
N THR A 76 -0.97 16.65 24.74
CA THR A 76 -1.38 16.27 23.40
C THR A 76 -0.97 17.36 22.42
N GLU A 77 -0.11 17.02 21.47
CA GLU A 77 0.36 17.93 20.42
C GLU A 77 0.04 17.36 19.03
N ASP A 78 -0.22 18.25 18.07
CA ASP A 78 -0.39 17.88 16.66
C ASP A 78 1.00 17.69 16.02
N VAL A 79 1.39 16.45 15.77
CA VAL A 79 2.65 16.09 15.11
C VAL A 79 2.40 15.85 13.62
N ILE A 80 3.31 16.33 12.77
CA ILE A 80 3.29 16.05 11.34
C ILE A 80 4.17 14.83 11.09
N ILE A 81 3.58 13.74 10.64
CA ILE A 81 4.30 12.55 10.20
C ILE A 81 4.50 12.66 8.69
N ASP A 82 5.75 12.73 8.26
CA ASP A 82 6.13 12.85 6.85
C ASP A 82 6.62 11.52 6.29
N GLU A 83 5.68 10.71 5.80
CA GLU A 83 5.93 9.44 5.13
C GLU A 83 5.76 9.55 3.61
N SER A 84 6.03 10.74 3.05
CA SER A 84 5.87 10.97 1.62
C SER A 84 6.82 10.11 0.77
N LEU A 85 6.29 9.61 -0.36
CA LEU A 85 7.06 8.83 -1.33
C LEU A 85 8.21 9.62 -1.95
N ARG A 86 9.29 8.89 -2.21
CA ARG A 86 10.48 9.32 -2.94
C ARG A 86 10.74 8.34 -4.08
N ALA A 87 11.41 8.82 -5.12
CA ALA A 87 11.88 7.94 -6.18
C ALA A 87 12.89 6.93 -5.61
N GLY A 88 12.71 5.65 -5.97
CA GLY A 88 13.48 4.53 -5.45
C GLY A 88 12.80 3.76 -4.31
N ASP A 89 11.78 4.32 -3.66
CA ASP A 89 11.11 3.64 -2.55
C ASP A 89 10.42 2.35 -3.01
N GLY A 90 10.62 1.26 -2.26
CA GLY A 90 9.81 0.06 -2.35
C GLY A 90 8.44 0.28 -1.71
N VAL A 91 7.37 -0.15 -2.38
CA VAL A 91 5.99 0.03 -1.91
C VAL A 91 5.20 -1.28 -2.02
N ALA A 92 4.35 -1.50 -1.02
CA ALA A 92 3.38 -2.58 -1.01
C ALA A 92 2.00 -2.04 -1.42
N MET A 93 1.34 -2.76 -2.33
CA MET A 93 0.08 -2.34 -2.91
C MET A 93 -0.92 -3.49 -2.96
N ILE A 94 -2.20 -3.17 -2.90
CA ILE A 94 -3.30 -4.12 -3.11
C ILE A 94 -3.87 -3.84 -4.50
N ARG A 95 -3.88 -4.84 -5.38
CA ARG A 95 -4.66 -4.79 -6.62
C ARG A 95 -6.13 -4.97 -6.28
N GLN A 96 -6.99 -4.08 -6.76
CA GLN A 96 -8.44 -4.22 -6.60
C GLN A 96 -9.01 -5.26 -7.58
N ASP A 97 -10.20 -5.77 -7.24
CA ASP A 97 -10.96 -6.67 -8.10
C ASP A 97 -11.19 -6.05 -9.50
N GLY A 98 -10.96 -6.82 -10.56
CA GLY A 98 -10.94 -6.31 -11.94
C GLY A 98 -9.61 -5.70 -12.40
N GLY A 99 -8.58 -5.66 -11.53
CA GLY A 99 -7.17 -5.51 -11.92
C GLY A 99 -6.71 -4.13 -12.37
N GLN A 100 -7.60 -3.14 -12.39
CA GLN A 100 -7.33 -1.82 -12.96
C GLN A 100 -6.82 -0.79 -11.94
N GLN A 101 -7.15 -0.95 -10.65
CA GLN A 101 -6.85 0.02 -9.60
C GLN A 101 -5.97 -0.60 -8.52
N PHE A 102 -5.05 0.20 -7.99
CA PHE A 102 -4.06 -0.24 -7.00
C PHE A 102 -4.10 0.69 -5.78
N TYR A 103 -4.14 0.10 -4.59
CA TYR A 103 -4.08 0.84 -3.33
C TYR A 103 -2.71 0.67 -2.68
N VAL A 104 -1.93 1.74 -2.60
CA VAL A 104 -0.61 1.74 -1.93
C VAL A 104 -0.82 1.96 -0.45
N PHE A 105 -0.49 0.98 0.38
CA PHE A 105 -0.78 1.05 1.80
C PHE A 105 0.45 1.27 2.66
N GLU A 106 1.64 0.87 2.22
CA GLU A 106 2.86 0.93 3.03
C GLU A 106 4.12 1.00 2.18
N LYS A 107 5.18 1.60 2.73
CA LYS A 107 6.54 1.51 2.17
C LYS A 107 7.19 0.24 2.69
N VAL A 108 7.78 -0.56 1.81
CA VAL A 108 8.55 -1.73 2.23
C VAL A 108 9.88 -1.22 2.78
N ALA A 109 10.27 -1.68 3.97
CA ALA A 109 11.59 -1.38 4.51
C ALA A 109 12.66 -1.99 3.58
N ASP A 110 13.67 -1.19 3.23
CA ASP A 110 14.89 -1.76 2.64
C ASP A 110 15.51 -2.67 3.70
N GLU A 111 15.60 -3.97 3.41
CA GLU A 111 16.39 -4.92 4.20
C GLU A 111 17.89 -4.62 4.03
N GLU A 112 18.35 -3.46 4.46
CA GLU A 112 19.74 -3.27 4.87
C GLU A 112 19.76 -3.22 6.40
N VAL A 113 19.85 -4.42 6.99
CA VAL A 113 20.25 -4.67 8.38
C VAL A 113 21.76 -4.55 8.50
#